data_AF-A0A1F8P3G5-F1
#
_entry.id   AF-A0A1F8P3G5-F1
#
_cell.length_a   1.000
_cell.length_b   1.000
_cell.length_c   1.000
_cell.angle_alpha   90.00
_cell.angle_beta   90.00
_cell.angle_gamma   90.00
#
_symmetry.space_group_name_H-M   'P 1'
#
loop_
_entity.id
_entity.type
_entity.pdbx_description
1 polymer ?
#
loop_
_entity_poly.entity_id
_entity_poly.type
_entity_poly.pdbx_seq_one_letter_code
_entity_poly.pdbx_strand_id
1 'polypeptide(L)'
;MKWLRRIVWGITGIVWFLWLGYEDRSLTSVIAVAALIAFALGLEVLAKWTQKRPVKPTLWLLRCILIGAFAGAIVGPIIVVLAVGKISLHHHPTPDFELAGMRMLMGKSLTWIAAGALFGAAGGFLKLSQK
;
A
#
# COMPACT_ATOMS: atom_id res chain seq x y z
N MET A 1 5.06 12.56 -13.42
CA MET A 1 4.41 11.46 -12.67
C MET A 1 3.98 10.25 -13.51
N LYS A 2 3.65 10.38 -14.82
CA LYS A 2 3.21 9.23 -15.64
C LYS A 2 4.22 8.06 -15.65
N TRP A 3 5.51 8.35 -15.88
CA TRP A 3 6.57 7.34 -15.87
C TRP A 3 6.76 6.66 -14.52
N LEU A 4 6.86 7.43 -13.43
CA LEU A 4 6.95 6.90 -12.07
C LEU A 4 5.82 5.92 -11.75
N ARG A 5 4.58 6.26 -12.11
CA ARG A 5 3.43 5.37 -11.92
C ARG A 5 3.57 4.05 -12.67
N ARG A 6 4.00 4.10 -13.94
CA ARG A 6 4.22 2.90 -14.75
C ARG A 6 5.29 2.01 -14.14
N ILE A 7 6.39 2.60 -13.66
CA ILE A 7 7.47 1.86 -12.99
C ILE A 7 6.96 1.22 -11.71
N VAL A 8 6.28 1.98 -10.84
CA VAL A 8 5.75 1.46 -9.58
C VAL A 8 4.77 0.33 -9.84
N TRP A 9 3.79 0.50 -10.74
CA TRP A 9 2.85 -0.57 -11.08
C TRP A 9 3.52 -1.78 -11.74
N GLY A 10 4.54 -1.57 -12.58
CA GLY A 10 5.33 -2.65 -13.17
C GLY A 10 6.05 -3.46 -12.09
N ILE A 11 6.71 -2.80 -11.15
CA ILE A 11 7.37 -3.46 -10.00
C ILE A 11 6.34 -4.16 -9.12
N THR A 12 5.23 -3.50 -8.77
CA THR A 12 4.14 -4.10 -7.99
C THR A 12 3.61 -5.36 -8.66
N GLY A 13 3.39 -5.33 -9.97
CA GLY A 13 2.94 -6.49 -10.74
C GLY A 13 3.94 -7.64 -10.72
N ILE A 14 5.23 -7.36 -10.95
CA ILE A 14 6.30 -8.37 -10.89
C ILE A 14 6.37 -8.98 -9.49
N VAL A 15 6.42 -8.16 -8.44
CA VAL A 15 6.50 -8.62 -7.05
C VAL A 15 5.28 -9.45 -6.67
N TRP A 16 4.08 -9.01 -7.06
CA TRP A 16 2.84 -9.76 -6.81
C TRP A 16 2.85 -11.12 -7.52
N PHE A 17 3.30 -11.16 -8.78
CA PHE A 17 3.38 -12.40 -9.55
C PHE A 17 4.41 -13.38 -8.95
N LEU A 18 5.59 -12.89 -8.59
CA LEU A 18 6.62 -13.70 -7.92
C LEU A 18 6.12 -14.21 -6.56
N TRP A 19 5.43 -13.37 -5.80
CA TRP A 19 4.87 -13.75 -4.50
C TRP A 19 3.78 -14.83 -4.59
N LEU A 20 2.98 -14.83 -5.66
CA LEU A 20 1.99 -15.89 -5.89
C LEU A 20 2.61 -17.26 -6.13
N GLY A 21 3.71 -17.31 -6.89
CA GLY A 21 4.44 -18.55 -7.16
C GLY A 21 5.35 -19.00 -6.01
N TYR A 22 5.61 -18.12 -5.03
CA TYR A 22 6.42 -18.44 -3.87
C TYR A 22 5.54 -19.00 -2.74
N GLU A 23 5.75 -20.28 -2.39
CA GLU A 23 5.03 -21.01 -1.34
C GLU A 23 5.41 -20.56 0.10
N ASP A 24 5.56 -19.27 0.32
CA ASP A 24 5.73 -18.71 1.65
C ASP A 24 4.39 -18.58 2.37
N ARG A 25 4.32 -19.17 3.57
CA ARG A 25 3.17 -19.10 4.49
C ARG A 25 3.30 -17.97 5.51
N SER A 26 4.34 -17.15 5.44
CA SER A 26 4.50 -16.03 6.36
C SER A 26 3.48 -14.92 6.07
N LEU A 27 2.86 -14.39 7.12
CA LEU A 27 2.08 -13.15 7.02
C LEU A 27 2.94 -11.95 6.60
N THR A 28 4.24 -12.01 6.84
CA THR A 28 5.20 -10.94 6.51
C THR A 28 5.19 -10.64 5.01
N SER A 29 5.22 -11.66 4.16
CA SER A 29 5.20 -11.45 2.71
C SER A 29 3.85 -10.90 2.23
N VAL A 30 2.73 -11.35 2.80
CA VAL A 30 1.39 -10.80 2.52
C VAL A 30 1.35 -9.30 2.85
N ILE A 31 1.86 -8.90 4.02
CA ILE A 31 1.91 -7.51 4.46
C ILE A 31 2.77 -6.67 3.51
N ALA A 32 3.94 -7.17 3.11
CA ALA A 32 4.84 -6.45 2.21
C ALA A 32 4.18 -6.18 0.84
N VAL A 33 3.52 -7.18 0.27
CA VAL A 33 2.79 -7.05 -1.00
C VAL A 33 1.58 -6.11 -0.83
N ALA A 34 0.84 -6.22 0.27
CA ALA A 34 -0.29 -5.34 0.55
C ALA A 34 0.13 -3.86 0.67
N ALA A 35 1.21 -3.60 1.40
CA ALA A 35 1.78 -2.25 1.55
C ALA A 35 2.23 -1.69 0.19
N LEU A 36 2.85 -2.52 -0.66
CA LEU A 36 3.28 -2.13 -2.00
C LEU A 36 2.10 -1.78 -2.91
N ILE A 37 1.02 -2.58 -2.89
CA ILE A 37 -0.20 -2.30 -3.65
C ILE A 37 -0.88 -1.01 -3.15
N ALA A 38 -1.01 -0.87 -1.83
CA ALA A 38 -1.57 0.33 -1.22
C ALA A 38 -0.79 1.60 -1.59
N PHE A 39 0.53 1.52 -1.60
CA PHE A 39 1.41 2.61 -2.03
C PHE A 39 1.21 2.96 -3.51
N ALA A 40 1.15 1.97 -4.39
CA ALA A 40 0.89 2.17 -5.83
C ALA A 40 -0.46 2.86 -6.07
N LEU A 41 -1.50 2.45 -5.35
CA LEU A 41 -2.83 3.09 -5.38
C LEU A 41 -2.78 4.53 -4.88
N GLY A 42 -2.07 4.79 -3.77
CA GLY A 42 -1.88 6.14 -3.25
C GLY A 42 -1.22 7.07 -4.29
N LEU A 43 -0.16 6.60 -4.96
CA LEU A 43 0.50 7.35 -6.04
C LEU A 43 -0.41 7.59 -7.24
N GLU A 44 -1.26 6.63 -7.60
CA GLU A 44 -2.26 6.77 -8.66
C GLU A 44 -3.26 7.89 -8.34
N VAL A 45 -3.81 7.89 -7.12
CA VAL A 45 -4.74 8.91 -6.63
C VAL A 45 -4.07 10.29 -6.61
N LEU A 46 -2.85 10.37 -6.07
CA LEU A 46 -2.09 11.61 -6.02
C LEU A 46 -1.85 12.19 -7.42
N ALA A 47 -1.44 11.35 -8.37
CA ALA A 47 -1.22 11.80 -9.74
C ALA A 47 -2.50 12.31 -10.40
N LYS A 48 -3.63 11.60 -10.25
CA LYS A 48 -4.92 12.05 -10.80
C LYS A 48 -5.37 13.38 -10.21
N TRP A 49 -5.15 13.59 -8.92
CA TRP A 49 -5.48 14.86 -8.25
C TRP A 49 -4.54 16.01 -8.63
N THR A 50 -3.27 15.73 -8.94
CA THR A 50 -2.30 16.78 -9.36
C THR A 50 -2.54 17.32 -10.76
N GLN A 51 -3.13 16.53 -11.66
CA GLN A 51 -3.30 16.92 -13.05
C GLN A 51 -4.33 18.04 -13.26
N LYS A 52 -5.20 18.28 -12.27
CA LYS A 52 -6.37 19.15 -12.48
C LYS A 52 -6.07 20.65 -12.30
N ARG A 53 -5.25 21.07 -11.34
CA ARG A 53 -4.90 22.50 -11.09
C ARG A 53 -3.60 22.65 -10.28
N PRO A 54 -2.86 23.78 -10.42
CA PRO A 54 -1.80 24.14 -9.49
C PRO A 54 -2.36 24.29 -8.07
N VAL A 55 -1.61 23.81 -7.07
CA VAL A 55 -2.05 23.71 -5.68
C VAL A 55 -1.13 24.55 -4.81
N LYS A 56 -1.69 25.30 -3.84
CA LYS A 56 -0.89 26.01 -2.84
C LYS A 56 0.01 25.03 -2.07
N PRO A 57 1.23 25.43 -1.66
CA PRO A 57 2.16 24.56 -0.92
C PRO A 57 1.57 23.86 0.31
N THR A 58 0.79 24.57 1.12
CA THR A 58 0.14 24.01 2.32
C THR A 58 -0.92 22.96 1.97
N LEU A 59 -1.74 23.23 0.96
CA LEU A 59 -2.72 22.27 0.44
C LEU A 59 -2.05 21.06 -0.23
N TRP A 60 -0.85 21.22 -0.77
CA TRP A 60 -0.07 20.11 -1.31
C TRP A 60 0.34 19.12 -0.21
N LEU A 61 0.92 19.62 0.88
CA LEU A 61 1.33 18.79 2.01
C LEU A 61 0.13 18.05 2.62
N LEU A 62 -0.97 18.77 2.88
CA LEU A 62 -2.19 18.16 3.42
C LEU A 62 -2.74 17.05 2.51
N ARG A 63 -2.74 17.25 1.19
CA ARG A 63 -3.16 16.21 0.24
C ARG A 63 -2.27 14.98 0.31
N CYS A 64 -0.97 15.16 0.39
CA CYS A 64 -0.05 14.02 0.48
C CYS A 64 -0.26 13.25 1.79
N ILE A 65 -0.47 13.94 2.91
CA ILE A 65 -0.80 13.33 4.21
C ILE A 65 -2.11 12.54 4.10
N LEU A 66 -3.18 13.12 3.56
CA LEU A 66 -4.49 12.46 3.46
C LEU A 66 -4.45 11.24 2.54
N ILE A 67 -3.76 11.35 1.40
CA ILE A 67 -3.60 10.22 0.47
C ILE A 67 -2.73 9.13 1.09
N GLY A 68 -1.66 9.51 1.80
CA GLY A 68 -0.83 8.57 2.55
C GLY A 68 -1.63 7.86 3.63
N ALA A 69 -2.42 8.59 4.43
CA ALA A 69 -3.30 8.04 5.45
C ALA A 69 -4.32 7.06 4.85
N PHE A 70 -4.92 7.42 3.70
CA PHE A 70 -5.82 6.54 2.96
C PHE A 70 -5.11 5.28 2.47
N ALA A 71 -3.90 5.39 1.90
CA ALA A 71 -3.09 4.24 1.51
C ALA A 71 -2.81 3.33 2.71
N GLY A 72 -2.48 3.91 3.87
CA GLY A 72 -2.35 3.16 5.12
C GLY A 72 -3.63 2.44 5.54
N ALA A 73 -4.78 3.11 5.46
CA ALA A 73 -6.07 2.55 5.85
C ALA A 73 -6.46 1.30 5.02
N ILE A 74 -6.09 1.26 3.74
CA ILE A 74 -6.45 0.15 2.85
C ILE A 74 -5.49 -1.05 2.95
N VAL A 75 -4.36 -0.95 3.66
CA VAL A 75 -3.42 -2.07 3.83
C VAL A 75 -4.11 -3.28 4.47
N GLY A 76 -4.85 -3.09 5.57
CA GLY A 76 -5.57 -4.16 6.26
C GLY A 76 -6.55 -4.92 5.35
N PRO A 77 -7.49 -4.22 4.68
CA PRO A 77 -8.36 -4.85 3.68
C PRO A 77 -7.61 -5.60 2.57
N ILE A 78 -6.50 -5.05 2.06
CA ILE A 78 -5.70 -5.72 1.02
C ILE A 78 -5.05 -7.00 1.57
N ILE A 79 -4.53 -6.99 2.81
CA ILE A 79 -3.99 -8.20 3.46
C ILE A 79 -5.03 -9.31 3.47
N VAL A 80 -6.28 -9.02 3.84
CA VAL A 80 -7.37 -10.01 3.88
C VAL A 80 -7.62 -10.60 2.50
N VAL A 81 -7.74 -9.75 1.48
CA VAL A 81 -7.99 -10.19 0.10
C VAL A 81 -6.83 -11.07 -0.41
N LEU A 82 -5.58 -10.66 -0.16
CA LEU A 82 -4.40 -11.43 -0.57
C LEU A 82 -4.29 -12.77 0.16
N ALA A 83 -4.55 -12.79 1.47
CA ALA A 83 -4.51 -14.02 2.26
C ALA A 83 -5.56 -15.03 1.80
N VAL A 84 -6.81 -14.59 1.64
CA VAL A 84 -7.91 -15.44 1.14
C VAL A 84 -7.64 -15.91 -0.29
N GLY A 85 -7.14 -15.02 -1.15
CA GLY A 85 -6.77 -15.36 -2.52
C GLY A 85 -5.66 -16.42 -2.56
N LYS A 86 -4.62 -16.28 -1.74
CA LYS A 86 -3.51 -17.23 -1.68
C LYS A 86 -3.95 -18.61 -1.18
N ILE A 87 -4.77 -18.66 -0.12
CA ILE A 87 -5.37 -19.92 0.39
C ILE A 87 -6.22 -20.59 -0.69
N SER A 88 -6.97 -19.82 -1.48
CA SER A 88 -7.86 -20.37 -2.51
C SER A 88 -7.10 -20.96 -3.71
N LEU A 89 -5.89 -20.44 -3.97
CA LEU A 89 -5.04 -20.89 -5.07
C LEU A 89 -4.14 -22.07 -4.70
N HIS A 90 -3.80 -22.21 -3.42
CA HIS A 90 -2.91 -23.26 -2.91
C HIS A 90 -3.66 -24.17 -1.93
N HIS A 91 -3.87 -25.44 -2.31
CA HIS A 91 -4.46 -26.42 -1.40
C HIS A 91 -3.40 -26.96 -0.43
N HIS A 92 -3.41 -26.45 0.80
CA HIS A 92 -2.58 -26.98 1.88
C HIS A 92 -3.43 -27.73 2.93
N PRO A 93 -2.91 -28.81 3.53
CA PRO A 93 -3.64 -29.61 4.53
C PRO A 93 -3.81 -28.88 5.87
N THR A 94 -3.08 -27.78 6.07
CA THR A 94 -3.16 -26.90 7.25
C THR A 94 -3.43 -25.48 6.78
N PRO A 95 -4.16 -24.66 7.55
CA PRO A 95 -4.38 -23.26 7.19
C PRO A 95 -3.05 -22.51 7.12
N ASP A 96 -2.82 -21.82 6.00
CA ASP A 96 -1.57 -21.06 5.77
C ASP A 96 -1.39 -19.89 6.73
N PHE A 97 -2.50 -19.32 7.22
CA PHE A 97 -2.50 -18.14 8.06
C PHE A 97 -3.37 -18.35 9.30
N GLU A 98 -2.78 -18.13 10.47
CA GLU A 98 -3.51 -18.15 11.72
C GLU A 98 -4.50 -16.98 11.82
N LEU A 99 -5.75 -17.28 12.18
CA LEU A 99 -6.81 -16.28 12.40
C LEU A 99 -6.40 -15.23 13.44
N ALA A 100 -5.69 -15.63 14.49
CA ALA A 100 -5.20 -14.71 15.53
C ALA A 100 -4.20 -13.70 14.95
N GLY A 101 -3.28 -14.16 14.10
CA GLY A 101 -2.33 -13.29 13.39
C GLY A 101 -3.03 -12.29 12.48
N MET A 102 -4.03 -12.72 11.71
CA MET A 102 -4.81 -11.83 10.85
C MET A 102 -5.60 -10.79 11.65
N ARG A 103 -6.25 -11.18 12.77
CA ARG A 103 -6.95 -10.25 13.66
C ARG A 103 -6.03 -9.22 14.27
N MET A 104 -4.86 -9.63 14.76
CA MET A 104 -3.85 -8.72 15.29
C MET A 104 -3.42 -7.69 14.24
N LEU A 105 -3.20 -8.12 12.99
CA LEU A 105 -2.79 -7.22 11.91
C LEU A 105 -3.88 -6.20 11.52
N MET A 106 -5.14 -6.64 11.47
CA MET A 106 -6.28 -5.74 11.27
C MET A 106 -6.43 -4.75 12.42
N GLY A 107 -6.13 -5.17 13.65
CA GLY A 107 -6.10 -4.31 14.83
C GLY A 107 -5.03 -3.21 14.78
N LYS A 108 -4.01 -3.34 13.92
CA LYS A 108 -2.97 -2.31 13.69
C LYS A 108 -3.38 -1.24 12.66
N SER A 109 -4.67 -1.11 12.35
CA SER A 109 -5.20 -0.13 11.38
C SER A 109 -4.69 1.30 11.63
N LEU A 110 -4.71 1.76 12.88
CA LEU A 110 -4.19 3.08 13.25
C LEU A 110 -2.69 3.22 12.97
N THR A 111 -1.90 2.16 13.19
CA THR A 111 -0.48 2.13 12.87
C THR A 111 -0.25 2.26 11.37
N TRP A 112 -1.03 1.54 10.55
CA TRP A 112 -0.93 1.63 9.09
C TRP A 112 -1.31 3.01 8.57
N ILE A 113 -2.40 3.59 9.10
CA ILE A 113 -2.84 4.94 8.77
C ILE A 113 -1.76 5.96 9.13
N ALA A 114 -1.20 5.88 10.34
CA ALA A 114 -0.14 6.77 10.79
C ALA A 114 1.12 6.65 9.93
N ALA A 115 1.58 5.42 9.65
CA ALA A 115 2.71 5.17 8.78
C ALA A 115 2.48 5.75 7.38
N GLY A 116 1.32 5.48 6.80
CA GLY A 116 0.92 6.04 5.50
C GLY A 116 0.90 7.57 5.51
N ALA A 117 0.32 8.18 6.54
CA ALA A 117 0.29 9.64 6.71
C ALA A 117 1.69 10.25 6.78
N LEU A 118 2.61 9.61 7.53
CA LEU A 118 4.02 10.03 7.64
C LEU A 118 4.76 9.92 6.30
N PHE A 119 4.59 8.81 5.58
CA PHE A 119 5.15 8.66 4.23
C PHE A 119 4.59 9.71 3.26
N GLY A 120 3.28 9.99 3.36
CA GLY A 120 2.62 11.07 2.64
C GLY A 120 3.22 12.44 2.96
N ALA A 121 3.41 12.75 4.25
CA ALA A 121 4.06 13.98 4.69
C ALA A 121 5.47 14.12 4.13
N ALA A 122 6.29 13.07 4.24
CA ALA A 122 7.67 13.05 3.74
C ALA A 122 7.72 13.33 2.23
N GLY A 123 6.87 12.66 1.44
CA GLY A 123 6.76 12.92 -0.01
C GLY A 123 6.27 14.34 -0.32
N GLY A 124 5.38 14.88 0.52
CA GLY A 124 4.93 16.26 0.45
C GLY A 124 6.07 17.26 0.65
N PHE A 125 6.85 17.09 1.73
CA PHE A 125 7.99 17.94 2.10
C PHE A 125 9.11 17.91 1.06
N LEU A 126 9.47 16.73 0.55
CA LEU A 126 10.51 16.60 -0.48
C LEU A 126 10.22 17.51 -1.69
N LYS A 127 8.97 17.54 -2.16
CA LYS A 127 8.59 18.43 -3.28
C LYS A 127 8.62 19.91 -2.91
N LEU A 128 8.30 20.26 -1.67
CA LEU A 128 8.35 21.64 -1.20
C LEU A 128 9.78 22.15 -1.05
N SER A 129 10.72 21.28 -0.67
CA SER A 129 12.15 21.62 -0.51
C SER A 129 12.91 21.86 -1.83
N GLN A 130 12.31 21.49 -2.97
CA GLN A 130 12.90 21.67 -4.30
C GLN A 130 12.55 23.01 -4.96
N LYS A 131 11.86 23.91 -4.23
CA LYS A 131 11.48 25.25 -4.67
C LYS A 131 12.28 26.30 -3.91
#